data_AF-A0A7K0ZDU5-F1
#
_entry.id   AF-A0A7K0ZDU5-F1
#
_cell.length_a   1.000
_cell.length_b   1.000
_cell.length_c   1.000
_cell.angle_alpha   90.00
_cell.angle_beta   90.00
_cell.angle_gamma   90.00
#
_symmetry.space_group_name_H-M   'P 1'
#
loop_
_entity.id
_entity.type
_entity.pdbx_description
1 polymer ?
#
loop_
_entity_poly.entity_id
_entity_poly.type
_entity_poly.pdbx_seq_one_letter_code
_entity_poly.pdbx_strand_id
1 'polypeptide(L)' 'MTWLQSEIPRRIIIDDLVIRCLETTDANQVVDAVTESLPELSYWMPWAQFEPQSVAQREELIAQWLQDWE' A
#
# COMPACT_ATOMS: atom_id res chain seq x y z
N MET A 1 -10.61 12.85 29.82
CA MET A 1 -9.49 12.90 28.87
C MET A 1 -9.97 12.27 27.57
N THR A 2 -10.69 13.05 26.77
CA THR A 2 -11.29 12.56 25.52
C THR A 2 -10.31 12.83 24.40
N TRP A 3 -9.33 11.94 24.24
CA TRP A 3 -8.43 11.98 23.11
C TRP A 3 -9.25 11.52 21.89
N LEU A 4 -9.74 12.52 21.14
CA LEU A 4 -10.18 12.47 19.74
C LEU A 4 -10.77 11.14 19.26
N GLN A 5 -12.11 11.07 19.18
CA GLN A 5 -12.74 10.41 18.03
C GLN A 5 -12.34 11.22 16.79
N SER A 6 -11.16 10.93 16.25
CA SER A 6 -10.77 11.47 14.95
C SER A 6 -11.40 10.57 13.90
N GLU A 7 -12.39 11.07 13.17
CA GLU A 7 -12.88 10.40 11.97
C GLU A 7 -11.77 10.49 10.92
N ILE A 8 -10.87 9.50 10.92
CA ILE A 8 -9.77 9.45 9.96
C ILE A 8 -10.39 9.26 8.56
N PRO A 9 -10.17 10.19 7.61
CA PRO A 9 -10.73 10.06 6.28
C PRO A 9 -10.10 8.87 5.57
N ARG A 10 -10.94 7.97 5.05
CA ARG A 10 -10.48 6.81 4.25
C ARG A 10 -10.04 7.18 2.83
N ARG A 11 -10.33 8.40 2.40
CA ARG A 11 -9.99 8.93 1.09
C ARG A 11 -9.69 10.42 1.20
N ILE A 12 -8.53 10.82 0.70
CA ILE A 12 -8.07 12.21 0.63
C ILE A 12 -7.81 12.51 -0.85
N ILE A 13 -8.35 13.62 -1.35
CA ILE A 13 -8.18 14.04 -2.75
C ILE A 13 -7.51 15.42 -2.74
N ILE A 14 -6.40 15.56 -3.46
CA ILE A 14 -5.64 16.80 -3.59
C ILE A 14 -5.32 16.95 -5.08
N ASP A 15 -5.96 17.89 -5.77
CA ASP A 15 -5.82 18.09 -7.22
C ASP A 15 -6.04 16.78 -8.01
N ASP A 16 -4.98 16.21 -8.59
CA ASP A 16 -4.96 14.94 -9.32
C ASP A 16 -4.50 13.73 -8.49
N LEU A 17 -4.15 13.95 -7.21
CA LEU A 17 -3.71 12.92 -6.28
C LEU A 17 -4.89 12.37 -5.45
N VAL A 18 -4.98 11.05 -5.39
CA VAL A 18 -5.91 10.34 -4.50
C VAL A 18 -5.11 9.48 -3.54
N ILE A 19 -5.29 9.70 -2.24
CA ILE A 19 -4.77 8.85 -1.17
C ILE A 19 -5.94 8.06 -0.59
N ARG A 20 -5.86 6.73 -0.64
CA ARG A 20 -6.86 5.81 -0.09
C ARG A 20 -6.19 4.49 0.34
N CYS A 21 -6.93 3.65 1.05
CA CYS A 21 -6.52 2.26 1.26
C CYS A 21 -6.38 1.53 -0.08
N LEU A 22 -5.43 0.59 -0.14
CA LEU A 22 -5.24 -0.28 -1.30
C LEU A 22 -6.44 -1.22 -1.48
N GLU A 23 -6.77 -1.49 -2.73
CA GLU A 23 -7.72 -2.51 -3.16
C GLU A 23 -6.95 -3.62 -3.88
N THR A 24 -7.49 -4.83 -3.93
CA THR A 24 -6.83 -5.97 -4.59
C THR A 24 -6.55 -5.70 -6.07
N THR A 25 -7.40 -4.90 -6.72
CA THR A 25 -7.24 -4.44 -8.11
C THR A 25 -6.02 -3.55 -8.34
N ASP A 26 -5.44 -2.96 -7.28
CA ASP A 26 -4.22 -2.15 -7.37
C ASP A 26 -2.94 -2.98 -7.41
N ALA A 27 -3.02 -4.29 -7.14
CA ALA A 27 -1.85 -5.14 -6.97
C ALA A 27 -0.84 -5.03 -8.12
N ASN A 28 -1.31 -5.02 -9.37
CA ASN A 28 -0.43 -4.86 -10.53
C ASN A 28 0.31 -3.52 -10.52
N GLN A 29 -0.41 -2.41 -10.28
CA GLN A 29 0.16 -1.06 -10.25
C GLN A 29 1.17 -0.91 -9.11
N VAL A 30 0.91 -1.54 -7.96
CA VAL A 30 1.83 -1.55 -6.82
C VAL A 30 3.11 -2.33 -7.16
N VAL A 31 2.98 -3.52 -7.76
CA VAL A 31 4.15 -4.31 -8.18
C VAL A 31 5.00 -3.54 -9.18
N ASP A 32 4.38 -2.91 -10.18
CA ASP A 32 5.07 -2.11 -11.18
C ASP A 32 5.84 -0.95 -10.52
N ALA A 33 5.17 -0.15 -9.68
CA ALA A 33 5.78 1.01 -9.02
C ALA A 33 6.92 0.63 -8.05
N VAL A 34 6.75 -0.45 -7.28
CA VAL A 34 7.79 -0.95 -6.36
C VAL A 34 8.97 -1.51 -7.13
N THR A 35 8.72 -2.25 -8.22
CA THR A 35 9.78 -2.82 -9.06
C THR A 35 10.59 -1.73 -9.75
N GLU A 36 9.92 -0.70 -10.28
CA GLU A 36 10.58 0.46 -10.90
C GLU A 36 11.48 1.21 -9.91
N SER A 37 11.04 1.36 -8.66
CA SER A 37 11.75 2.09 -7.60
C SER A 37 12.68 1.21 -6.75
N LEU A 38 12.82 -0.09 -7.08
CA LEU A 38 13.50 -1.07 -6.24
C LEU A 38 14.97 -0.73 -5.94
N PRO A 39 15.78 -0.23 -6.91
CA PRO A 39 17.17 0.13 -6.64
C PRO A 39 17.29 1.13 -5.48
N GLU A 40 16.50 2.20 -5.49
CA GLU A 40 16.48 3.24 -4.47
C GLU A 40 15.89 2.74 -3.15
N LEU A 41 14.81 1.96 -3.21
CA LEU A 41 14.16 1.40 -2.03
C LEU A 41 15.08 0.44 -1.27
N SER A 42 15.91 -0.34 -1.97
CA SER A 42 16.78 -1.35 -1.37
C SER A 42 17.76 -0.79 -0.34
N TYR A 43 18.13 0.49 -0.44
CA TYR A 43 19.03 1.17 0.50
C TYR A 43 18.36 1.50 1.84
N TRP A 44 17.05 1.74 1.84
CA TRP A 44 16.34 2.34 2.98
C TRP A 44 15.26 1.46 3.58
N MET A 45 14.73 0.52 2.78
CA MET A 45 13.57 -0.28 3.13
C MET A 45 13.97 -1.74 3.33
N PRO A 46 14.06 -2.23 4.58
CA PRO A 46 14.47 -3.61 4.84
C PRO A 46 13.56 -4.66 4.20
N TRP A 47 12.29 -4.34 3.96
CA TRP A 47 11.34 -5.23 3.29
C TRP A 47 11.61 -5.37 1.78
N ALA A 48 12.34 -4.44 1.15
CA ALA A 48 12.62 -4.46 -0.27
C ALA A 48 13.49 -5.66 -0.70
N GLN A 49 14.18 -6.32 0.23
CA GLN A 49 14.92 -7.55 -0.03
C GLN A 49 14.02 -8.73 -0.48
N PHE A 50 12.72 -8.66 -0.23
CA PHE A 50 11.73 -9.68 -0.60
C PHE A 50 11.02 -9.36 -1.92
N GLU A 51 11.43 -8.29 -2.60
CA GLU A 51 10.88 -7.84 -3.88
C GLU A 51 11.78 -8.28 -5.05
N PRO A 52 11.23 -8.45 -6.27
CA PRO A 52 9.83 -8.25 -6.64
C PRO A 52 8.94 -9.44 -6.24
N GLN A 53 7.81 -9.14 -5.62
CA GLN A 53 6.71 -10.10 -5.45
C GLN A 53 5.89 -10.21 -6.74
N SER A 54 5.33 -11.39 -7.01
CA SER A 54 4.35 -11.56 -8.07
C SER A 54 3.04 -10.82 -7.77
N VAL A 55 2.26 -10.51 -8.81
CA VAL A 55 0.95 -9.86 -8.65
C VAL A 55 0.02 -10.67 -7.75
N ALA A 56 -0.01 -12.00 -7.89
CA ALA A 56 -0.83 -12.87 -7.05
C ALA A 56 -0.45 -12.79 -5.56
N GLN A 57 0.86 -12.79 -5.25
CA GLN A 57 1.34 -12.62 -3.88
C GLN A 57 0.94 -11.25 -3.32
N ARG A 58 0.98 -10.21 -4.16
CA ARG A 58 0.55 -8.86 -3.78
C ARG A 58 -0.96 -8.79 -3.53
N GLU A 59 -1.77 -9.45 -4.35
CA GLU A 59 -3.23 -9.53 -4.17
C GLU A 59 -3.58 -10.20 -2.83
N GLU A 60 -2.95 -11.33 -2.51
CA GLU A 60 -3.13 -12.04 -1.24
C GLU A 60 -2.77 -11.16 -0.04
N LEU A 61 -1.65 -10.45 -0.13
CA LEU A 61 -1.17 -9.56 0.92
C LEU A 61 -2.09 -8.35 1.13
N ILE A 62 -2.61 -7.73 0.06
CA ILE A 62 -3.60 -6.66 0.16
C ILE A 62 -4.92 -7.19 0.75
N ALA A 63 -5.37 -8.38 0.33
CA ALA A 63 -6.58 -8.99 0.87
C ALA A 63 -6.46 -9.26 2.38
N GLN A 64 -5.29 -9.76 2.83
CA GLN A 64 -5.03 -9.98 4.25
C GLN A 64 -5.06 -8.66 5.02
N TRP A 65 -4.43 -7.60 4.50
CA TRP A 65 -4.49 -6.28 5.14
C TRP A 65 -5.92 -5.74 5.23
N LEU A 66 -6.72 -5.88 4.17
CA LEU A 66 -8.11 -5.45 4.21
C LEU A 66 -8.91 -6.18 5.29
N GLN A 67 -8.67 -7.49 5.48
CA GLN A 67 -9.31 -8.27 6.55
C GLN A 67 -8.83 -7.86 7.95
N ASP A 68 -7.53 -7.61 8.12
CA ASP A 68 -6.96 -7.23 9.43
C ASP A 68 -7.42 -5.84 9.91
N TRP A 69 -7.90 -5.00 8.99
CA TRP A 69 -8.34 -3.63 9.24
C TRP A 69 -9.86 -3.48 9.46
N GLU A 70 -10.65 -4.54 9.25
CA GLU A 70 -12.09 -4.58 9.60
C GLU A 70 -12.33 -5.00 11.06
#